data_AF-A0AAW0IEY1-F1
#
_entry.id   AF-A0AAW0IEY1-F1
#
_cell.length_a   1.000
_cell.length_b   1.000
_cell.length_c   1.000
_cell.angle_alpha   90.00
_cell.angle_beta   90.00
_cell.angle_gamma   90.00
#
_symmetry.space_group_name_H-M   'P 1'
#
loop_
_entity.id
_entity.type
_entity.pdbx_description
1 polymer ?
#
loop_
_entity_poly.entity_id
_entity_poly.type
_entity_poly.pdbx_seq_one_letter_code
_entity_poly.pdbx_strand_id
1 'polypeptide(L)'
;MAMEEDNESCGSRPVQSPQRQSRQQKQKLEVYNEVLSRIRDLNCEEANLLGFDDQLWLHFNRFTSRYALDVNVDRAEDVLTHKRLLQLAEDPANRPAFDVRLVHVNMFAFTRLIHPPPTFGSSPNPEAPAIQGNKDNVEDEDSAISVTPYLSRPMHEITFSTIDKPKTLNQLTSLLSEIGLNIIEAHAFSTGDGFSLDVFVVDGWPRE
;
A
#
# COMPACT_ATOMS: atom_id res chain seq x y z
N MET A 1 50.45 32.65 3.33
CA MET A 1 49.28 32.35 2.48
C MET A 1 48.59 31.16 3.10
N ALA A 2 47.50 31.39 3.83
CA ALA A 2 46.62 30.35 4.34
C ALA A 2 45.52 30.13 3.30
N MET A 3 45.26 28.87 2.95
CA MET A 3 44.24 28.48 1.98
C MET A 3 42.90 28.37 2.72
N GLU A 4 41.90 29.08 2.25
CA GLU A 4 40.51 28.96 2.69
C GLU A 4 39.89 27.75 1.98
N GLU A 5 39.35 26.78 2.73
CA GLU A 5 38.53 25.69 2.21
C GLU A 5 37.05 26.06 2.35
N ASP A 6 36.42 26.37 1.21
CA ASP A 6 34.99 26.55 1.10
C ASP A 6 34.27 25.20 1.21
N ASN A 7 33.52 25.03 2.29
CA ASN A 7 32.64 23.89 2.52
C ASN A 7 31.29 24.13 1.81
N GLU A 8 31.18 23.69 0.55
CA GLU A 8 29.94 23.68 -0.21
C GLU A 8 28.96 22.62 0.35
N SER A 9 28.13 23.06 1.30
CA SER A 9 26.95 22.33 1.80
C SER A 9 25.84 22.33 0.74
N CYS A 10 25.93 21.45 -0.25
CA CYS A 10 24.87 21.15 -1.22
C CYS A 10 23.73 20.34 -0.57
N GLY A 11 22.95 20.98 0.28
CA GLY A 11 21.69 20.47 0.83
C GLY A 11 20.49 21.08 0.11
N SER A 12 20.30 20.77 -1.18
CA SER A 12 19.18 21.28 -1.97
C SER A 12 17.87 20.65 -1.50
N ARG A 13 17.18 21.29 -0.54
CA ARG A 13 15.74 21.08 -0.36
C ARG A 13 15.04 21.67 -1.58
N PRO A 14 14.30 20.88 -2.39
CA PRO A 14 13.46 21.48 -3.42
C PRO A 14 12.39 22.31 -2.71
N VAL A 15 12.44 23.63 -2.86
CA VAL A 15 11.35 24.51 -2.47
C VAL A 15 10.14 24.07 -3.30
N GLN A 16 9.22 23.33 -2.68
CA GLN A 16 8.00 22.90 -3.36
C GLN A 16 7.21 24.17 -3.70
N SER A 17 6.87 24.34 -4.97
CA SER A 17 6.10 25.51 -5.39
C SER A 17 4.70 25.49 -4.75
N PRO A 18 4.14 26.65 -4.37
CA PRO A 18 2.79 26.75 -3.77
C PRO A 18 1.71 26.07 -4.63
N GLN A 19 1.93 26.06 -5.94
CA GLN A 19 1.05 25.44 -6.93
C GLN A 19 1.07 23.91 -6.86
N ARG A 20 2.22 23.29 -6.56
CA ARG A 20 2.31 21.82 -6.36
C ARG A 20 1.72 21.40 -5.01
N GLN A 21 1.94 22.19 -3.96
CA GLN A 21 1.38 21.93 -2.63
C GLN A 21 -0.15 21.98 -2.65
N SER A 22 -0.75 22.99 -3.29
CA SER A 22 -2.20 23.08 -3.40
C SER A 22 -2.80 21.93 -4.21
N ARG A 23 -2.13 21.46 -5.27
CA ARG A 23 -2.57 20.27 -6.03
C ARG A 23 -2.53 19.00 -5.19
N GLN A 24 -1.46 18.78 -4.42
CA GLN A 24 -1.33 17.62 -3.53
C GLN A 24 -2.38 17.62 -2.42
N GLN A 25 -2.69 18.79 -1.84
CA GLN A 25 -3.75 18.92 -0.84
C GLN A 25 -5.12 18.61 -1.41
N LYS A 26 -5.42 19.06 -2.64
CA LYS A 26 -6.67 18.71 -3.34
C LYS A 26 -6.79 17.22 -3.56
N GLN A 27 -5.76 16.59 -4.11
CA GLN A 27 -5.76 15.14 -4.37
C GLN A 27 -5.92 14.33 -3.07
N LYS A 28 -5.26 14.76 -1.99
CA LYS A 28 -5.42 14.15 -0.67
C LYS A 28 -6.86 14.27 -0.15
N LEU A 29 -7.50 15.41 -0.36
CA LEU A 29 -8.90 15.63 0.04
C LEU A 29 -9.86 14.75 -0.78
N GLU A 30 -9.63 14.62 -2.09
CA GLU A 30 -10.40 13.73 -2.98
C GLU A 30 -10.32 12.28 -2.49
N VAL A 31 -9.11 11.76 -2.25
CA VAL A 31 -8.90 10.40 -1.75
C VAL A 31 -9.53 10.20 -0.36
N TYR A 32 -9.39 11.18 0.53
CA TYR A 32 -10.05 11.15 1.84
C TYR A 32 -11.57 11.03 1.73
N ASN A 33 -12.21 11.87 0.92
CA ASN A 33 -13.67 11.84 0.76
C ASN A 33 -14.15 10.52 0.19
N GLU A 34 -13.38 9.96 -0.74
CA GLU A 34 -13.66 8.69 -1.38
C GLU A 34 -13.54 7.51 -0.39
N VAL A 35 -12.49 7.49 0.42
CA VAL A 35 -12.31 6.52 1.52
C VAL A 35 -13.41 6.65 2.56
N LEU A 36 -13.75 7.88 2.96
CA LEU A 36 -14.82 8.16 3.91
C LEU A 36 -16.17 7.64 3.41
N SER A 37 -16.48 7.85 2.12
CA SER A 37 -17.72 7.34 1.51
C SER A 37 -17.78 5.82 1.59
N ARG A 38 -16.74 5.12 1.13
CA ARG A 38 -16.71 3.65 1.16
C ARG A 38 -16.78 3.07 2.57
N ILE A 39 -16.09 3.67 3.54
CA ILE A 39 -16.16 3.23 4.95
C ILE A 39 -17.59 3.35 5.51
N ARG A 40 -18.33 4.39 5.13
CA ARG A 40 -19.73 4.55 5.51
C ARG A 40 -20.63 3.53 4.82
N ASP A 41 -20.38 3.22 3.55
CA ASP A 41 -21.14 2.23 2.79
C ASP A 41 -20.98 0.81 3.37
N LEU A 42 -19.82 0.51 3.93
CA LEU A 42 -19.55 -0.75 4.64
C LEU A 42 -20.29 -0.87 5.98
N ASN A 43 -20.85 0.25 6.49
CA ASN A 43 -21.62 0.31 7.74
C ASN A 43 -20.90 -0.32 8.94
N CYS A 44 -19.59 -0.08 9.06
CA CYS A 44 -18.83 -0.54 10.22
C CYS A 44 -19.15 0.30 11.47
N GLU A 45 -19.04 -0.30 12.66
CA GLU A 45 -19.37 0.38 13.92
C GLU A 45 -18.50 1.63 14.15
N GLU A 46 -17.24 1.60 13.73
CA GLU A 46 -16.29 2.70 13.90
C GLU A 46 -16.71 3.96 13.11
N ALA A 47 -17.30 3.77 11.92
CA ALA A 47 -17.79 4.87 11.08
C ALA A 47 -18.98 5.61 11.68
N ASN A 48 -19.72 4.96 12.60
CA ASN A 48 -20.89 5.52 13.28
C ASN A 48 -20.53 6.31 14.54
N LEU A 49 -19.25 6.33 14.93
CA LEU A 49 -18.79 7.08 16.10
C LEU A 49 -18.79 8.59 15.86
N LEU A 50 -19.15 9.35 16.88
CA LEU A 50 -19.07 10.81 16.84
C LEU A 50 -17.61 11.25 16.65
N GLY A 51 -17.39 12.16 15.70
CA GLY A 51 -16.06 12.68 15.37
C GLY A 51 -15.20 11.73 14.53
N PHE A 52 -15.76 10.66 13.97
CA PHE A 52 -15.04 9.74 13.07
C PHE A 52 -14.38 10.48 11.90
N ASP A 53 -15.12 11.35 11.22
CA ASP A 53 -14.63 12.16 10.09
C ASP A 53 -13.37 12.96 10.46
N ASP A 54 -13.42 13.70 11.57
CA ASP A 54 -12.29 14.51 12.04
C ASP A 54 -11.08 13.64 12.38
N GLN A 55 -11.32 12.49 13.01
CA GLN A 55 -10.28 11.53 13.37
C GLN A 55 -9.64 10.86 12.14
N LEU A 56 -10.42 10.58 11.11
CA LEU A 56 -9.95 10.02 9.85
C LEU A 56 -9.16 11.08 9.07
N TRP A 57 -9.65 12.31 9.03
CA TRP A 57 -8.92 13.42 8.42
C TRP A 57 -7.59 13.70 9.12
N LEU A 58 -7.58 13.65 10.46
CA LEU A 58 -6.34 13.76 11.25
C LEU A 58 -5.36 12.64 10.90
N HIS A 59 -5.84 11.41 10.75
CA HIS A 59 -5.01 10.27 10.31
C HIS A 59 -4.34 10.54 8.97
N PHE A 60 -5.09 10.98 7.96
CA PHE A 60 -4.50 11.38 6.67
C PHE A 60 -3.43 12.47 6.85
N ASN A 61 -3.65 13.43 7.76
CA ASN A 61 -2.72 14.51 8.06
C ASN A 61 -1.50 14.12 8.89
N ARG A 62 -1.46 12.92 9.48
CA ARG A 62 -0.23 12.36 10.06
C ARG A 62 0.81 12.03 8.99
N PHE A 63 0.39 11.72 7.76
CA PHE A 63 1.30 11.32 6.70
C PHE A 63 1.66 12.45 5.72
N THR A 64 2.80 12.27 5.04
CA THR A 64 3.09 13.03 3.81
C THR A 64 2.03 12.76 2.74
N SER A 65 1.95 13.61 1.72
CA SER A 65 0.97 13.47 0.64
C SER A 65 1.05 12.13 -0.10
N ARG A 66 2.18 11.42 0.01
CA ARG A 66 2.41 10.12 -0.64
C ARG A 66 1.44 9.04 -0.14
N TYR A 67 1.07 9.04 1.14
CA TYR A 67 0.10 8.07 1.67
C TYR A 67 -1.22 8.11 0.89
N ALA A 68 -1.73 9.31 0.59
CA ALA A 68 -2.97 9.44 -0.17
C ALA A 68 -2.82 9.03 -1.65
N LEU A 69 -1.61 9.02 -2.21
CA LEU A 69 -1.38 8.54 -3.58
C LEU A 69 -1.35 7.02 -3.65
N ASP A 70 -0.80 6.40 -2.61
CA ASP A 70 -0.58 4.97 -2.62
C ASP A 70 -1.82 4.22 -2.09
N VAL A 71 -2.63 4.82 -1.18
CA VAL A 71 -3.85 4.19 -0.63
C VAL A 71 -4.78 3.60 -1.70
N ASN A 72 -5.05 2.30 -1.52
CA ASN A 72 -6.11 1.64 -2.27
C ASN A 72 -7.48 2.05 -1.72
N VAL A 73 -8.16 2.91 -2.46
CA VAL A 73 -9.52 3.34 -2.10
C VAL A 73 -10.52 2.18 -2.15
N ASP A 74 -10.33 1.17 -3.00
CA ASP A 74 -11.21 0.00 -3.09
C ASP A 74 -11.16 -0.88 -1.84
N ARG A 75 -10.11 -0.74 -1.03
CA ARG A 75 -9.92 -1.41 0.26
C ARG A 75 -9.85 -0.37 1.37
N ALA A 76 -10.87 0.47 1.47
CA ALA A 76 -10.90 1.59 2.40
C ALA A 76 -10.74 1.17 3.88
N GLU A 77 -11.10 -0.07 4.22
CA GLU A 77 -10.88 -0.69 5.53
C GLU A 77 -9.41 -0.75 5.93
N ASP A 78 -8.50 -0.81 4.97
CA ASP A 78 -7.05 -0.78 5.20
C ASP A 78 -6.66 0.48 5.97
N VAL A 79 -7.31 1.61 5.66
CA VAL A 79 -7.07 2.88 6.34
C VAL A 79 -7.46 2.81 7.82
N LEU A 80 -8.52 2.06 8.16
CA LEU A 80 -8.90 1.81 9.56
C LEU A 80 -7.86 0.94 10.27
N THR A 81 -7.41 -0.12 9.61
CA THR A 81 -6.34 -0.98 10.14
C THR A 81 -5.06 -0.17 10.38
N HIS A 82 -4.68 0.69 9.44
CA HIS A 82 -3.52 1.58 9.58
C HIS A 82 -3.66 2.52 10.78
N LYS A 83 -4.83 3.15 10.91
CA LYS A 83 -5.14 4.05 12.04
C LYS A 83 -5.05 3.30 13.37
N ARG A 84 -5.63 2.11 13.45
CA ARG A 84 -5.62 1.26 14.64
C ARG A 84 -4.21 0.81 15.01
N LEU A 85 -3.41 0.36 14.04
CA LEU A 85 -2.03 -0.08 14.28
C LEU A 85 -1.15 1.05 14.83
N LEU A 86 -1.29 2.27 14.29
CA LEU A 86 -0.60 3.44 14.84
C LEU A 86 -1.01 3.75 16.27
N GLN A 87 -2.32 3.68 16.57
CA GLN A 87 -2.81 3.88 17.94
C GLN A 87 -2.30 2.81 18.91
N LEU A 88 -2.28 1.54 18.49
CA LEU A 88 -1.70 0.46 19.29
C LEU A 88 -0.22 0.71 19.56
N ALA A 89 0.52 1.17 18.54
CA ALA A 89 1.93 1.50 18.66
C ALA A 89 2.20 2.72 19.56
N GLU A 90 1.20 3.52 19.96
CA GLU A 90 1.43 4.60 20.94
C GLU A 90 1.87 4.04 22.31
N ASP A 91 1.40 2.84 22.68
CA ASP A 91 1.87 2.11 23.87
C ASP A 91 3.18 1.37 23.57
N PRO A 92 4.29 1.66 24.28
CA PRO A 92 5.55 0.95 24.12
C PRO A 92 5.46 -0.58 24.28
N ALA A 93 4.51 -1.09 25.07
CA ALA A 93 4.34 -2.52 25.31
C ALA A 93 3.78 -3.26 24.08
N ASN A 94 3.09 -2.55 23.18
CA ASN A 94 2.48 -3.12 21.98
C ASN A 94 3.40 -3.04 20.74
N ARG A 95 4.63 -2.52 20.88
CA ARG A 95 5.53 -2.30 19.74
C ARG A 95 6.38 -3.55 19.40
N PRO A 96 6.53 -3.91 18.12
CA PRO A 96 5.78 -3.37 16.98
C PRO A 96 4.32 -3.89 17.00
N ALA A 97 3.36 -3.00 16.74
CA ALA A 97 1.99 -3.42 16.50
C ALA A 97 1.91 -3.94 15.07
N PHE A 98 1.23 -5.05 14.83
CA PHE A 98 1.12 -5.58 13.47
C PHE A 98 -0.19 -6.32 13.23
N ASP A 99 -0.56 -6.38 11.95
CA ASP A 99 -1.71 -7.15 11.45
C ASP A 99 -1.23 -8.02 10.28
N VAL A 100 -1.78 -9.23 10.18
CA VAL A 100 -1.51 -10.17 9.08
C VAL A 100 -2.83 -10.59 8.48
N ARG A 101 -2.93 -10.54 7.15
CA ARG A 101 -4.13 -10.98 6.44
C ARG A 101 -3.80 -11.68 5.13
N LEU A 102 -4.70 -12.59 4.74
CA LEU A 102 -4.63 -13.25 3.45
C LEU A 102 -5.02 -12.27 2.34
N VAL A 103 -4.23 -12.21 1.27
CA VAL A 103 -4.52 -11.43 0.06
C VAL A 103 -4.42 -12.32 -1.18
N HIS A 104 -5.41 -12.22 -2.06
CA HIS A 104 -5.45 -12.96 -3.32
C HIS A 104 -4.88 -12.09 -4.43
N VAL A 105 -3.64 -12.36 -4.84
CA VAL A 105 -3.03 -11.67 -5.98
C VAL A 105 -3.23 -12.52 -7.22
N ASN A 106 -3.90 -11.95 -8.23
CA ASN A 106 -4.13 -12.64 -9.49
C ASN A 106 -2.81 -12.81 -10.27
N MET A 107 -2.24 -14.03 -10.21
CA MET A 107 -0.95 -14.35 -10.85
C MET A 107 -1.01 -14.32 -12.40
N PHE A 108 -2.20 -14.29 -13.02
CA PHE A 108 -2.31 -14.12 -14.47
C PHE A 108 -1.78 -12.77 -14.98
N ALA A 109 -1.69 -11.74 -14.12
CA ALA A 109 -0.98 -10.51 -14.46
C ALA A 109 0.55 -10.76 -14.50
N PHE A 110 1.09 -11.46 -13.48
CA PHE A 110 2.53 -11.71 -13.30
C PHE A 110 3.22 -12.39 -14.49
N THR A 111 2.55 -13.31 -15.18
CA THR A 111 3.16 -14.07 -16.29
C THR A 111 3.16 -13.33 -17.64
N ARG A 112 2.52 -12.16 -17.74
CA ARG A 112 2.45 -11.36 -18.96
C ARG A 112 3.49 -10.24 -19.06
N LEU A 113 4.53 -10.19 -18.22
CA LEU A 113 5.45 -9.03 -18.17
C LEU A 113 4.71 -7.71 -17.89
N ILE A 114 3.49 -7.81 -17.37
CA ILE A 114 2.65 -6.71 -16.88
C ILE A 114 2.64 -6.90 -15.38
N HIS A 115 3.24 -5.98 -14.65
CA HIS A 115 3.23 -5.99 -13.19
C HIS A 115 1.80 -6.27 -12.69
N PRO A 116 1.59 -7.09 -11.63
CA PRO A 116 0.30 -7.12 -10.97
C PRO A 116 -0.12 -5.67 -10.69
N PRO A 117 -1.41 -5.31 -10.81
CA PRO A 117 -1.83 -4.03 -10.30
C PRO A 117 -1.34 -3.97 -8.85
N PRO A 118 -0.54 -2.96 -8.48
CA PRO A 118 -0.05 -2.85 -7.11
C PRO A 118 -1.24 -2.94 -6.18
N THR A 119 -1.08 -3.66 -5.08
CA THR A 119 -2.15 -3.85 -4.09
C THR A 119 -2.64 -2.49 -3.56
N PHE A 120 -1.81 -1.46 -3.75
CA PHE A 120 -2.01 -0.05 -3.50
C PHE A 120 -1.88 0.80 -4.78
N GLY A 121 -2.94 1.54 -5.15
CA GLY A 121 -2.81 2.74 -5.99
C GLY A 121 -2.70 2.61 -7.53
N SER A 122 -3.35 1.64 -8.19
CA SER A 122 -3.57 1.74 -9.66
C SER A 122 -4.86 1.06 -10.12
N SER A 123 -5.91 1.86 -10.34
CA SER A 123 -7.13 1.41 -11.02
C SER A 123 -6.84 1.01 -12.47
N PRO A 124 -7.45 -0.04 -13.03
CA PRO A 124 -7.35 -0.34 -14.46
C PRO A 124 -8.07 0.76 -15.26
N ASN A 125 -7.37 1.43 -16.18
CA ASN A 125 -7.99 2.35 -17.14
C ASN A 125 -8.92 1.54 -18.08
N PRO A 126 -10.22 1.84 -18.19
CA PRO A 126 -11.20 1.01 -18.92
C PRO A 126 -11.10 1.06 -20.45
N GLU A 127 -10.04 1.59 -21.05
CA GLU A 127 -9.92 1.79 -22.51
C GLU A 127 -8.82 0.93 -23.16
N ALA A 128 -8.89 -0.40 -22.99
CA ALA A 128 -8.17 -1.32 -23.88
C ALA A 128 -9.11 -1.73 -25.05
N PRO A 129 -8.75 -1.50 -26.33
CA PRO A 129 -9.63 -1.76 -27.46
C PRO A 129 -9.95 -3.26 -27.59
N ALA A 130 -11.24 -3.57 -27.79
CA ALA A 130 -11.71 -4.90 -28.11
C ALA A 130 -11.01 -5.44 -29.37
N ILE A 131 -10.27 -6.55 -29.24
CA ILE A 131 -9.74 -7.27 -30.40
C ILE A 131 -10.91 -7.94 -31.11
N GLN A 132 -11.28 -7.33 -32.23
CA GLN A 132 -12.24 -7.81 -33.22
C GLN A 132 -11.91 -9.26 -33.60
N GLY A 133 -12.87 -10.16 -33.38
CA GLY A 133 -12.81 -11.54 -33.85
C GLY A 133 -12.88 -11.59 -35.37
N ASN A 134 -11.87 -12.22 -35.98
CA ASN A 134 -11.97 -12.74 -37.34
C ASN A 134 -11.97 -14.27 -37.29
N LYS A 135 -12.98 -14.79 -37.97
CA LYS A 135 -13.41 -16.18 -38.11
C LYS A 135 -12.57 -16.87 -39.17
N ASP A 136 -12.07 -18.07 -38.88
CA ASP A 136 -11.92 -19.15 -39.85
C ASP A 136 -11.90 -20.51 -39.11
N ASN A 137 -12.74 -21.43 -39.59
CA ASN A 137 -12.93 -22.79 -39.10
C ASN A 137 -11.79 -23.71 -39.57
N VAL A 138 -11.38 -24.71 -38.77
CA VAL A 138 -11.34 -26.14 -39.12
C VAL A 138 -11.43 -26.96 -37.81
N GLU A 139 -12.15 -28.07 -37.90
CA GLU A 139 -12.59 -28.97 -36.84
C GLU A 139 -11.46 -29.80 -36.19
N ASP A 140 -11.80 -30.27 -34.98
CA ASP A 140 -11.42 -31.55 -34.37
C ASP A 140 -10.28 -31.56 -33.34
N GLU A 141 -10.48 -32.49 -32.40
CA GLU A 141 -9.62 -32.96 -31.33
C GLU A 141 -9.77 -32.29 -29.96
N ASP A 142 -10.65 -32.91 -29.18
CA ASP A 142 -10.69 -33.02 -27.72
C ASP A 142 -9.42 -32.53 -27.00
N SER A 143 -9.40 -31.24 -26.71
CA SER A 143 -8.63 -30.71 -25.59
C SER A 143 -9.58 -29.88 -24.77
N ALA A 144 -10.28 -30.56 -23.86
CA ALA A 144 -10.56 -29.98 -22.56
C ALA A 144 -9.23 -29.49 -21.99
N ILE A 145 -8.83 -28.27 -22.38
CA ILE A 145 -7.80 -27.50 -21.70
C ILE A 145 -8.41 -27.30 -20.33
N SER A 146 -8.07 -28.21 -19.42
CA SER A 146 -8.26 -28.00 -18.02
C SER A 146 -7.62 -26.65 -17.76
N VAL A 147 -8.46 -25.62 -17.63
CA VAL A 147 -8.06 -24.33 -17.06
C VAL A 147 -7.70 -24.72 -15.65
N THR A 148 -6.43 -25.06 -15.51
CA THR A 148 -5.85 -25.53 -14.28
C THR A 148 -6.01 -24.37 -13.31
N PRO A 149 -6.74 -24.52 -12.19
CA PRO A 149 -6.90 -23.45 -11.20
C PRO A 149 -5.59 -23.19 -10.42
N TYR A 150 -4.52 -23.91 -10.78
CA TYR A 150 -3.18 -23.71 -10.26
C TYR A 150 -2.64 -22.42 -10.85
N LEU A 151 -2.62 -21.35 -10.05
CA LEU A 151 -1.47 -20.44 -9.90
C LEU A 151 -1.78 -19.24 -8.97
N SER A 152 -2.94 -19.14 -8.33
CA SER A 152 -3.07 -18.23 -7.18
C SER A 152 -2.31 -18.80 -5.98
N ARG A 153 -1.01 -18.51 -5.85
CA ARG A 153 -0.32 -18.78 -4.59
C ARG A 153 -0.92 -17.83 -3.55
N PRO A 154 -1.39 -18.33 -2.39
CA PRO A 154 -1.88 -17.44 -1.33
C PRO A 154 -0.75 -16.50 -0.91
N MET A 155 -1.00 -15.20 -1.01
CA MET A 155 -0.09 -14.18 -0.52
C MET A 155 -0.64 -13.63 0.80
N HIS A 156 0.24 -13.12 1.63
CA HIS A 156 -0.12 -12.50 2.89
C HIS A 156 0.34 -11.06 2.88
N GLU A 157 -0.50 -10.17 3.38
CA GLU A 157 -0.10 -8.80 3.65
C GLU A 157 0.15 -8.67 5.14
N ILE A 158 1.30 -8.09 5.50
CA ILE A 158 1.71 -7.84 6.86
C ILE A 158 1.94 -6.34 6.99
N THR A 159 1.20 -5.71 7.89
CA THR A 159 1.35 -4.28 8.17
C THR A 159 1.89 -4.11 9.57
N PHE A 160 3.03 -3.44 9.69
CA PHE A 160 3.67 -3.09 10.95
C PHE A 160 3.48 -1.61 11.26
N SER A 161 3.37 -1.29 12.54
CA SER A 161 3.55 0.06 13.06
C SER A 161 4.47 0.07 14.27
N THR A 162 5.44 0.99 14.25
CA THR A 162 6.45 1.13 15.30
C THR A 162 7.03 2.55 15.29
N ILE A 163 8.05 2.81 16.12
CA ILE A 163 8.78 4.09 16.10
C ILE A 163 9.55 4.20 14.77
N ASP A 164 9.41 5.34 14.09
CA ASP A 164 10.23 5.67 12.94
C ASP A 164 11.65 6.02 13.39
N LYS A 165 12.57 5.09 13.13
CA LYS A 165 13.99 5.22 13.46
C LYS A 165 14.84 4.64 12.33
N PRO A 166 16.12 5.07 12.23
CA PRO A 166 17.01 4.51 11.23
C PRO A 166 17.06 2.98 11.29
N LYS A 167 17.01 2.35 10.11
CA LYS A 167 17.11 0.90 9.90
C LYS A 167 15.89 0.08 10.34
N THR A 168 14.77 0.67 10.74
CA THR A 168 13.53 -0.09 11.02
C THR A 168 13.17 -1.00 9.84
N LEU A 169 13.14 -0.47 8.62
CA LEU A 169 12.84 -1.26 7.42
C LEU A 169 13.81 -2.45 7.25
N ASN A 170 15.11 -2.23 7.44
CA ASN A 170 16.12 -3.30 7.35
C ASN A 170 15.91 -4.39 8.43
N GLN A 171 15.48 -4.00 9.63
CA GLN A 171 15.19 -4.95 10.71
C GLN A 171 13.96 -5.80 10.36
N LEU A 172 12.90 -5.18 9.85
CA LEU A 172 11.68 -5.89 9.44
C LEU A 172 11.95 -6.82 8.26
N THR A 173 12.67 -6.37 7.23
CA THR A 173 12.99 -7.21 6.07
C THR A 173 13.89 -8.39 6.44
N SER A 174 14.84 -8.20 7.35
CA SER A 174 15.68 -9.29 7.87
C SER A 174 14.83 -10.31 8.63
N LEU A 175 13.91 -9.85 9.50
CA LEU A 175 13.00 -10.74 10.23
C LEU A 175 12.11 -11.58 9.29
N LEU A 176 11.53 -10.95 8.27
CA LEU A 176 10.71 -11.65 7.28
C LEU A 176 11.53 -12.72 6.53
N SER A 177 12.77 -12.38 6.15
CA SER A 177 13.69 -13.32 5.50
C SER A 177 14.12 -14.47 6.42
N GLU A 178 14.34 -14.21 7.72
CA GLU A 178 14.71 -15.24 8.71
C GLU A 178 13.60 -16.27 8.89
N ILE A 179 12.34 -15.84 8.80
CA ILE A 179 11.15 -16.72 8.86
C ILE A 179 10.94 -17.47 7.53
N GLY A 180 11.63 -17.08 6.46
CA GLY A 180 11.51 -17.68 5.13
C GLY A 180 10.38 -17.11 4.29
N LEU A 181 9.87 -15.93 4.64
CA LEU A 181 8.89 -15.19 3.85
C LEU A 181 9.61 -14.39 2.76
N ASN A 182 9.11 -14.50 1.53
CA ASN A 182 9.68 -13.76 0.41
C ASN A 182 8.82 -12.53 0.10
N ILE A 183 9.47 -11.37 0.07
CA ILE A 183 8.80 -10.06 -0.07
C ILE A 183 8.54 -9.79 -1.54
N ILE A 184 7.26 -9.61 -1.88
CA ILE A 184 6.77 -9.31 -3.23
C ILE A 184 6.58 -7.81 -3.43
N GLU A 185 6.03 -7.13 -2.43
CA GLU A 185 5.72 -5.70 -2.45
C GLU A 185 6.02 -5.12 -1.07
N ALA A 186 6.54 -3.90 -1.01
CA ALA A 186 6.81 -3.22 0.24
C ALA A 186 6.52 -1.72 0.10
N HIS A 187 5.74 -1.19 1.05
CA HIS A 187 5.45 0.24 1.18
C HIS A 187 5.81 0.69 2.58
N ALA A 188 6.50 1.82 2.68
CA ALA A 188 6.90 2.39 3.96
C ALA A 188 6.44 3.83 4.05
N PHE A 189 5.74 4.15 5.12
CA PHE A 189 5.23 5.49 5.40
C PHE A 189 5.73 5.97 6.76
N SER A 190 6.28 7.19 6.79
CA SER A 190 6.58 7.90 8.03
C SER A 190 5.45 8.86 8.37
N THR A 191 5.16 8.98 9.66
CA THR A 191 4.22 9.96 10.19
C THR A 191 4.96 11.17 10.79
N GLY A 192 4.29 12.33 10.81
CA GLY A 192 4.82 13.57 11.37
C GLY A 192 5.00 13.53 12.90
N ASP A 193 4.43 12.54 13.56
CA ASP A 193 4.54 12.30 15.01
C ASP A 193 5.55 11.19 15.36
N GLY A 194 6.37 10.75 14.41
CA GLY A 194 7.54 9.89 14.68
C GLY A 194 7.27 8.38 14.69
N PHE A 195 6.19 7.94 14.06
CA PHE A 195 5.88 6.53 13.85
C PHE A 195 6.09 6.14 12.38
N SER A 196 6.31 4.85 12.15
CA SER A 196 6.29 4.25 10.83
C SER A 196 5.06 3.35 10.67
N LEU A 197 4.64 3.21 9.41
CA LEU A 197 3.67 2.23 8.95
C LEU A 197 4.29 1.52 7.75
N ASP A 198 4.66 0.26 7.92
CA ASP A 198 5.41 -0.55 6.94
C ASP A 198 4.55 -1.73 6.50
N VAL A 199 4.14 -1.76 5.24
CA VAL A 199 3.25 -2.77 4.64
C VAL A 199 4.07 -3.67 3.71
N PHE A 200 3.98 -4.98 3.90
CA PHE A 200 4.65 -5.98 3.09
C PHE A 200 3.64 -6.97 2.53
N VAL A 201 3.67 -7.21 1.22
CA VAL A 201 3.03 -8.38 0.62
C VAL A 201 4.09 -9.46 0.49
N VAL A 202 3.82 -10.64 1.02
CA VAL A 202 4.76 -11.76 1.07
C VAL A 202 4.14 -13.04 0.52
N ASP A 203 5.00 -13.92 -0.01
CA ASP A 203 4.69 -15.33 -0.24
C ASP A 203 5.60 -16.23 0.61
N GLY A 204 5.41 -17.55 0.49
CA GLY A 204 6.20 -18.52 1.27
C GLY A 204 5.65 -18.83 2.66
N TRP A 205 4.44 -18.38 2.98
CA TRP A 205 3.77 -18.74 4.24
C TRP A 205 3.67 -20.27 4.35
N PRO A 206 4.17 -20.89 5.45
CA PRO A 206 4.09 -22.33 5.62
C PRO A 206 2.62 -22.72 5.69
N ARG A 207 2.23 -23.61 4.76
CA ARG A 207 0.89 -24.18 4.52
C ARG A 207 -0.10 -23.99 5.68
N GLU A 208 -1.23 -23.35 5.37
CA GLU A 208 -2.45 -23.32 6.20
C GLU A 208 -2.90 -24.73 6.63
#